data_AF-A0A1F3VDI4-F1
#
_entry.id   AF-A0A1F3VDI4-F1
#
_cell.length_a   1.000
_cell.length_b   1.000
_cell.length_c   1.000
_cell.angle_alpha   90.00
_cell.angle_beta   90.00
_cell.angle_gamma   90.00
#
_symmetry.space_group_name_H-M   'P 1'
#
loop_
_entity.id
_entity.type
_entity.pdbx_description
1 polymer ?
#
loop_
_entity_poly.entity_id
_entity_poly.type
_entity_poly.pdbx_seq_one_letter_code
_entity_poly.pdbx_strand_id
1 'polypeptide(L)'
;MLQKHKDAIASLTIILMIGMASYATEKIAGDSFADPLLLALIIGITLRSMLNFNQKIIDFFKLAPKILIPVGIIFYALKNLNFVKYSKNDPMLILLTFGVVAVYFLSIIVAGKLLKQKKEISYLVAASSGICGASAIAVTSYAMDAESDDVSVSLIAVTFVGLLALFVVLPFVGTILGLDNEVYALFAGTTMQYTGFVKAAMNFIPPLVEKVDTFYAAKLALSVKALRYLALMVAIPVFGSVRKNKLYTVGILLIFIVGGVLGSYFYGYHRQFYDELLSPTITPIYMFLWAMAMAAIGLNADARKILSDHGLKALLMATIGFICASVFFLVMINFIR
;
A
#
# COMPACT_ATOMS: atom_id res chain seq x y z
N MET A 1 33.63 8.48 -10.46
CA MET A 1 32.66 7.42 -10.81
C MET A 1 32.71 6.23 -9.84
N LEU A 2 33.89 5.70 -9.49
CA LEU A 2 34.05 4.53 -8.62
C LEU A 2 33.31 4.60 -7.27
N GLN A 3 33.35 5.74 -6.56
CA GLN A 3 32.65 5.89 -5.28
C GLN A 3 31.12 5.83 -5.41
N LYS A 4 30.56 6.39 -6.49
CA LYS A 4 29.10 6.37 -6.75
C LYS A 4 28.62 4.94 -7.00
N HIS A 5 29.42 4.12 -7.71
CA HIS A 5 29.11 2.71 -7.89
C HIS A 5 29.20 1.92 -6.58
N LYS A 6 30.19 2.21 -5.73
CA LYS A 6 30.29 1.59 -4.39
C LYS A 6 29.08 1.92 -3.51
N ASP A 7 28.66 3.17 -3.45
CA ASP A 7 27.49 3.59 -2.66
C ASP A 7 26.19 2.95 -3.19
N ALA A 8 26.04 2.87 -4.52
CA ALA A 8 24.91 2.20 -5.16
C ALA A 8 24.87 0.70 -4.81
N ILE A 9 25.99 0.00 -4.97
CA ILE A 9 26.11 -1.42 -4.64
C ILE A 9 25.82 -1.64 -3.15
N ALA A 10 26.43 -0.85 -2.26
CA ALA A 10 26.20 -0.97 -0.82
C ALA A 10 24.72 -0.80 -0.46
N SER A 11 24.05 0.22 -1.00
CA SER A 11 22.61 0.45 -0.75
C SER A 11 21.75 -0.72 -1.24
N LEU A 12 22.02 -1.24 -2.44
CA LEU A 12 21.30 -2.36 -3.02
C LEU A 12 21.55 -3.64 -2.21
N THR A 13 22.79 -3.90 -1.78
CA THR A 13 23.14 -5.05 -0.95
C THR A 13 22.40 -5.01 0.38
N ILE A 14 22.31 -3.85 1.05
CA ILE A 14 21.55 -3.72 2.30
C ILE A 14 20.07 -4.04 2.07
N ILE A 15 19.45 -3.43 1.06
CA ILE A 15 18.04 -3.67 0.71
C ILE A 15 17.81 -5.15 0.38
N LEU A 16 18.69 -5.75 -0.42
CA LEU A 16 18.64 -7.14 -0.83
C LEU A 16 18.75 -8.07 0.37
N MET A 17 19.70 -7.82 1.28
CA MET A 17 19.88 -8.62 2.50
C MET A 17 18.64 -8.57 3.39
N ILE A 18 18.04 -7.39 3.59
CA ILE A 18 16.81 -7.27 4.39
C ILE A 18 15.65 -7.99 3.70
N GLY A 19 15.49 -7.82 2.38
CA GLY A 19 14.45 -8.49 1.61
C GLY A 19 14.59 -10.02 1.65
N MET A 20 15.81 -10.54 1.50
CA MET A 20 16.12 -11.96 1.61
C MET A 20 15.89 -12.50 3.01
N ALA A 21 16.38 -11.81 4.04
CA ALA A 21 16.18 -12.21 5.42
C ALA A 21 14.68 -12.29 5.74
N SER A 22 13.92 -11.27 5.36
CA SER A 22 12.48 -11.20 5.61
C SER A 22 11.69 -12.30 4.88
N TYR A 23 12.07 -12.59 3.63
CA TYR A 23 11.45 -13.67 2.86
C TYR A 23 11.84 -15.06 3.39
N ALA A 24 13.08 -15.23 3.85
CA ALA A 24 13.53 -16.47 4.47
C ALA A 24 12.81 -16.74 5.80
N THR A 25 12.52 -15.71 6.59
CA THR A 25 11.76 -15.86 7.84
C THR A 25 10.36 -16.41 7.60
N GLU A 26 9.65 -16.00 6.53
CA GLU A 26 8.33 -16.58 6.17
C GLU A 26 8.43 -18.08 5.90
N LYS A 27 9.51 -18.55 5.25
CA LYS A 27 9.71 -19.98 4.97
C LYS A 27 10.15 -20.81 6.17
N ILE A 28 10.90 -20.23 7.10
CA ILE A 28 11.51 -20.95 8.23
C ILE A 28 10.58 -20.96 9.45
N ALA A 29 9.96 -19.82 9.76
CA ALA A 29 9.20 -19.68 11.00
C ALA A 29 7.87 -20.42 10.95
N GLY A 30 7.29 -20.67 9.77
CA GLY A 30 5.98 -21.31 9.61
C GLY A 30 4.80 -20.56 10.23
N ASP A 31 5.08 -19.45 10.92
CA ASP A 31 4.15 -18.65 11.71
C ASP A 31 3.78 -17.33 11.03
N SER A 32 2.52 -16.95 11.22
CA SER A 32 1.85 -15.78 10.67
C SER A 32 2.48 -14.41 11.04
N PHE A 33 3.42 -14.38 12.00
CA PHE A 33 4.24 -13.21 12.39
C PHE A 33 5.30 -12.79 11.37
N ALA A 34 5.61 -13.65 10.40
CA ALA A 34 6.69 -13.44 9.45
C ALA A 34 6.21 -12.94 8.08
N ASP A 35 5.24 -12.00 8.00
CA ASP A 35 4.94 -11.39 6.70
C ASP A 35 6.20 -10.64 6.19
N PRO A 36 6.78 -11.00 5.04
CA PRO A 36 8.05 -10.46 4.58
C PRO A 36 8.04 -8.95 4.40
N LEU A 37 6.91 -8.36 4.05
CA LEU A 37 6.80 -6.93 3.79
C LEU A 37 6.84 -6.14 5.09
N LEU A 38 6.09 -6.59 6.10
CA LEU A 38 6.10 -5.96 7.42
C LEU A 38 7.46 -6.13 8.10
N LEU A 39 8.04 -7.32 8.05
CA LEU A 39 9.35 -7.59 8.65
C LEU A 39 10.44 -6.73 7.97
N ALA A 40 10.42 -6.66 6.65
CA ALA A 40 11.37 -5.83 5.89
C ALA A 40 11.25 -4.36 6.26
N LEU A 41 10.02 -3.84 6.40
CA LEU A 41 9.78 -2.47 6.84
C LEU A 41 10.33 -2.22 8.25
N ILE A 42 10.01 -3.08 9.22
CA ILE A 42 10.45 -2.95 10.62
C ILE A 42 11.98 -3.01 10.70
N ILE A 43 12.61 -4.01 10.05
CA ILE A 43 14.07 -4.13 10.02
C ILE A 43 14.69 -2.87 9.39
N GLY A 44 14.12 -2.35 8.30
CA GLY A 44 14.58 -1.12 7.67
C GLY A 44 14.52 0.09 8.60
N ILE A 45 13.40 0.27 9.31
CA ILE A 45 13.22 1.37 10.29
C ILE A 45 14.23 1.23 11.44
N THR A 46 14.36 0.03 12.00
CA THR A 46 15.28 -0.26 13.10
C THR A 46 16.73 0.02 12.69
N LEU A 47 17.16 -0.46 11.53
CA LEU A 47 18.51 -0.20 11.01
C LEU A 47 18.74 1.29 10.73
N ARG A 48 17.75 2.00 10.19
CA ARG A 48 17.83 3.46 10.01
C ARG A 48 17.98 4.21 11.32
N SER A 49 17.34 3.73 12.40
CA SER A 49 17.45 4.34 13.72
C SER A 49 18.79 4.03 14.41
N MET A 50 19.38 2.85 14.16
CA MET A 50 20.62 2.41 14.79
C MET A 50 21.88 2.90 14.06
N LEU A 51 21.81 3.08 12.74
CA LEU A 51 22.97 3.37 11.90
C LEU A 51 22.85 4.72 11.18
N ASN A 52 23.96 5.47 11.18
CA ASN A 52 24.07 6.68 10.38
C ASN A 52 24.54 6.34 8.96
N PHE A 53 23.66 6.54 7.98
CA PHE A 53 24.00 6.40 6.56
C PHE A 53 24.39 7.76 5.97
N ASN A 54 25.38 7.77 5.06
CA ASN A 54 25.72 8.97 4.32
C ASN A 54 24.56 9.40 3.40
N GLN A 55 24.54 10.68 2.99
CA GLN A 55 23.44 11.23 2.19
C GLN A 55 23.25 10.49 0.84
N LYS A 56 24.34 10.04 0.21
CA LYS A 56 24.28 9.33 -1.08
C LYS A 56 23.56 7.98 -0.97
N ILE A 57 23.81 7.20 0.09
CA ILE A 57 23.12 5.94 0.36
C ILE A 57 21.62 6.20 0.61
N ILE A 58 21.29 7.26 1.36
CA ILE A 58 19.89 7.67 1.59
C ILE A 58 19.19 7.99 0.26
N ASP A 59 19.86 8.68 -0.65
CA ASP A 59 19.30 9.01 -1.96
C ASP A 59 19.00 7.74 -2.79
N PHE A 60 19.81 6.68 -2.66
CA PHE A 60 19.51 5.38 -3.25
C PHE A 60 18.34 4.67 -2.56
N PHE A 61 18.24 4.74 -1.23
CA PHE A 61 17.05 4.23 -0.51
C PHE A 61 15.77 4.95 -0.95
N LYS A 62 15.83 6.25 -1.26
CA LYS A 62 14.72 7.01 -1.85
C LYS A 62 14.39 6.58 -3.28
N LEU A 63 15.39 6.17 -4.06
CA LEU A 63 15.21 5.76 -5.45
C LEU A 63 14.66 4.33 -5.59
N ALA A 64 15.07 3.41 -4.71
CA ALA A 64 14.72 2.00 -4.82
C ALA A 64 13.20 1.75 -4.88
N PRO A 65 12.33 2.32 -4.01
CA PRO A 65 10.88 2.16 -4.11
C PRO A 65 10.32 2.67 -5.45
N LYS A 66 10.89 3.74 -6.03
CA LYS A 66 10.45 4.28 -7.32
C LYS A 66 10.70 3.34 -8.49
N ILE A 67 11.60 2.36 -8.34
CA ILE A 67 11.93 1.36 -9.37
C ILE A 67 11.27 0.02 -9.03
N LEU A 68 11.48 -0.47 -7.81
CA LEU A 68 11.04 -1.78 -7.36
C LEU A 68 9.52 -1.91 -7.30
N ILE A 69 8.81 -0.87 -6.83
CA ILE A 69 7.35 -0.91 -6.71
C ILE A 69 6.69 -1.01 -8.09
N PRO A 70 7.01 -0.14 -9.07
CA PRO A 70 6.47 -0.29 -10.42
C PRO A 70 6.66 -1.67 -11.03
N VAL A 71 7.87 -2.26 -10.92
CA VAL A 71 8.13 -3.61 -11.44
C VAL A 71 7.28 -4.65 -10.71
N GLY A 72 7.24 -4.61 -9.37
CA GLY A 72 6.44 -5.53 -8.57
C GLY A 72 4.94 -5.42 -8.83
N ILE A 73 4.44 -4.21 -9.12
CA ILE A 73 3.03 -3.94 -9.45
C ILE A 73 2.58 -4.68 -10.72
N ILE A 74 3.45 -4.82 -11.73
CA ILE A 74 3.12 -5.52 -12.98
C ILE A 74 2.83 -6.99 -12.70
N PHE A 75 3.75 -7.66 -11.99
CA PHE A 75 3.58 -9.05 -11.57
C PHE A 75 2.42 -9.23 -10.61
N TYR A 76 2.21 -8.27 -9.70
CA TYR A 76 1.07 -8.29 -8.80
C TYR A 76 -0.26 -8.19 -9.55
N ALA A 77 -0.35 -7.34 -10.59
CA ALA A 77 -1.53 -7.20 -11.43
C ALA A 77 -1.88 -8.50 -12.14
N LEU A 78 -0.86 -9.13 -12.74
CA LEU A 78 -0.99 -10.39 -13.48
C LEU A 78 -1.57 -11.52 -12.63
N LYS A 79 -1.29 -11.54 -11.32
CA LYS A 79 -1.87 -12.50 -10.38
C LYS A 79 -3.19 -12.02 -9.77
N ASN A 80 -3.19 -10.82 -9.22
CA ASN A 80 -4.23 -10.44 -8.26
C ASN A 80 -5.34 -9.63 -8.94
N LEU A 81 -5.05 -8.90 -10.02
CA LEU A 81 -6.04 -8.08 -10.71
C LEU A 81 -6.87 -8.96 -11.68
N ASN A 82 -7.85 -9.65 -11.12
CA ASN A 82 -8.74 -10.54 -11.87
C ASN A 82 -10.11 -9.91 -12.10
N PHE A 83 -10.27 -9.23 -13.23
CA PHE A 83 -11.51 -8.53 -13.61
C PHE A 83 -12.72 -9.47 -13.71
N VAL A 84 -12.53 -10.73 -14.12
CA VAL A 84 -13.59 -11.74 -14.19
C VAL A 84 -14.08 -12.14 -12.81
N LYS A 85 -13.17 -12.19 -11.84
CA LYS A 85 -13.52 -12.43 -10.43
C LYS A 85 -14.24 -11.22 -9.84
N TYR A 86 -13.79 -10.00 -10.15
CA TYR A 86 -14.37 -8.78 -9.61
C TYR A 86 -15.73 -8.42 -10.19
N SER A 87 -16.01 -8.74 -11.46
CA SER A 87 -17.33 -8.50 -12.05
C SER A 87 -18.44 -9.32 -11.40
N LYS A 88 -18.07 -10.36 -10.64
CA LYS A 88 -18.98 -11.17 -9.83
C LYS A 88 -19.15 -10.67 -8.40
N ASN A 89 -18.37 -9.66 -7.98
CA ASN A 89 -18.54 -9.06 -6.66
C ASN A 89 -19.82 -8.24 -6.62
N ASP A 90 -20.39 -8.12 -5.43
CA ASP A 90 -21.57 -7.29 -5.18
C ASP A 90 -21.29 -5.83 -5.63
N PRO A 91 -22.12 -5.26 -6.52
CA PRO A 91 -22.03 -3.85 -6.92
C PRO A 91 -21.98 -2.89 -5.73
N MET A 92 -22.66 -3.23 -4.63
CA MET A 92 -22.70 -2.43 -3.42
C MET A 92 -21.33 -2.40 -2.72
N LEU A 93 -20.57 -3.50 -2.78
CA LEU A 93 -19.20 -3.55 -2.27
C LEU A 93 -18.23 -2.70 -3.11
N ILE A 94 -18.44 -2.66 -4.43
CA ILE A 94 -17.68 -1.78 -5.32
C ILE A 94 -17.96 -0.32 -4.95
N LEU A 95 -19.24 0.05 -4.81
CA LEU A 95 -19.66 1.39 -4.43
C LEU A 95 -19.10 1.80 -3.06
N LEU A 96 -19.17 0.91 -2.06
CA LEU A 96 -18.57 1.10 -0.74
C LEU A 96 -17.07 1.39 -0.85
N THR A 97 -16.35 0.58 -1.61
CA THR A 97 -14.90 0.69 -1.76
C THR A 97 -14.51 2.03 -2.39
N PHE A 98 -15.17 2.43 -3.47
CA PHE A 98 -14.92 3.73 -4.09
C PHE A 98 -15.40 4.91 -3.23
N GLY A 99 -16.46 4.72 -2.45
CA GLY A 99 -16.90 5.69 -1.43
C GLY A 99 -15.83 5.93 -0.37
N VAL A 100 -15.23 4.87 0.16
CA VAL A 100 -14.10 4.97 1.12
C VAL A 100 -12.92 5.71 0.49
N VAL A 101 -12.57 5.39 -0.77
CA VAL A 101 -11.52 6.10 -1.50
C VAL A 101 -11.86 7.60 -1.62
N ALA A 102 -13.08 7.95 -2.00
CA ALA A 102 -13.52 9.33 -2.14
C ALA A 102 -13.47 10.09 -0.81
N VAL A 103 -13.89 9.46 0.29
CA VAL A 103 -13.80 10.03 1.64
C VAL A 103 -12.36 10.28 2.04
N TYR A 104 -11.44 9.34 1.77
CA TYR A 104 -10.01 9.56 1.97
C TYR A 104 -9.51 10.80 1.23
N PHE A 105 -9.81 10.91 -0.06
CA PHE A 105 -9.38 12.05 -0.86
C PHE A 105 -9.98 13.36 -0.35
N LEU A 106 -11.28 13.41 -0.12
CA LEU A 106 -11.97 14.62 0.31
C LEU A 106 -11.47 15.09 1.68
N SER A 107 -11.48 14.20 2.68
CA SER A 107 -11.05 14.53 4.05
C SER A 107 -9.60 14.98 4.10
N ILE A 108 -8.68 14.30 3.41
CA ILE A 108 -7.25 14.64 3.42
C ILE A 108 -7.00 15.95 2.66
N ILE A 109 -7.63 16.17 1.51
CA ILE A 109 -7.45 17.43 0.76
C ILE A 109 -8.01 18.62 1.54
N VAL A 110 -9.17 18.46 2.18
CA VAL A 110 -9.76 19.49 3.05
C VAL A 110 -8.86 19.75 4.27
N ALA A 111 -8.41 18.71 4.96
CA ALA A 111 -7.48 18.84 6.09
C ALA A 111 -6.17 19.53 5.67
N GLY A 112 -5.61 19.19 4.50
CA GLY A 112 -4.42 19.82 3.95
C GLY A 112 -4.59 21.30 3.68
N LYS A 113 -5.75 21.71 3.13
CA LYS A 113 -6.09 23.14 2.94
C LYS A 113 -6.20 23.87 4.28
N LEU A 114 -6.89 23.28 5.26
CA LEU A 114 -7.07 23.89 6.59
C LEU A 114 -5.74 24.04 7.34
N LEU A 115 -4.87 23.03 7.25
CA LEU A 115 -3.54 23.03 7.87
C LEU A 115 -2.49 23.83 7.08
N LYS A 116 -2.88 24.46 5.96
CA LYS A 116 -1.99 25.19 5.04
C LYS A 116 -0.79 24.34 4.60
N GLN A 117 -1.05 23.07 4.31
CA GLN A 117 -0.04 22.12 3.86
C GLN A 117 0.31 22.33 2.38
N LYS A 118 1.55 21.98 2.02
CA LYS A 118 1.99 21.91 0.61
C LYS A 118 1.05 21.00 -0.19
N LYS A 119 0.65 21.45 -1.39
CA LYS A 119 -0.34 20.73 -2.23
C LYS A 119 0.17 19.34 -2.58
N GLU A 120 1.45 19.24 -2.92
CA GLU A 120 2.16 18.03 -3.28
C GLU A 120 2.00 16.98 -2.17
N ILE A 121 2.33 17.33 -0.91
CA ILE A 121 2.15 16.44 0.26
C ILE A 121 0.68 16.06 0.43
N SER A 122 -0.26 16.99 0.25
CA SER A 122 -1.69 16.71 0.40
C SER A 122 -2.18 15.66 -0.59
N TYR A 123 -1.80 15.78 -1.88
CA TYR A 123 -2.15 14.78 -2.90
C TYR A 123 -1.43 13.44 -2.69
N LEU A 124 -0.16 13.47 -2.28
CA LEU A 124 0.62 12.26 -1.98
C LEU A 124 -0.01 11.48 -0.83
N VAL A 125 -0.34 12.15 0.29
CA VAL A 125 -0.99 11.53 1.46
C VAL A 125 -2.38 11.02 1.09
N ALA A 126 -3.17 11.79 0.34
CA ALA A 126 -4.51 11.37 -0.10
C ALA A 126 -4.46 10.13 -0.99
N ALA A 127 -3.57 10.10 -1.97
CA ALA A 127 -3.39 8.97 -2.87
C ALA A 127 -2.86 7.74 -2.13
N SER A 128 -1.88 7.92 -1.24
CA SER A 128 -1.32 6.84 -0.41
C SER A 128 -2.40 6.17 0.46
N SER A 129 -3.13 6.99 1.21
CA SER A 129 -4.14 6.52 2.16
C SER A 129 -5.36 5.95 1.45
N GLY A 130 -5.80 6.60 0.37
CA GLY A 130 -7.00 6.25 -0.38
C GLY A 130 -6.85 5.04 -1.29
N ILE A 131 -5.64 4.72 -1.76
CA ILE A 131 -5.45 3.69 -2.79
C ILE A 131 -4.59 2.53 -2.29
N CYS A 132 -3.25 2.62 -2.40
CA CYS A 132 -2.35 1.50 -2.15
C CYS A 132 -0.94 1.92 -1.69
N GLY A 133 -0.89 2.95 -0.83
CA GLY A 133 0.31 3.30 -0.07
C GLY A 133 1.43 3.85 -0.95
N ALA A 134 2.62 3.27 -0.82
CA ALA A 134 3.85 3.76 -1.46
C ALA A 134 3.80 3.80 -2.99
N SER A 135 3.05 2.90 -3.62
CA SER A 135 2.86 2.90 -5.07
C SER A 135 2.10 4.12 -5.56
N ALA A 136 1.01 4.47 -4.88
CA ALA A 136 0.23 5.66 -5.17
C ALA A 136 1.06 6.93 -4.93
N ILE A 137 1.91 6.97 -3.90
CA ILE A 137 2.89 8.04 -3.68
C ILE A 137 3.86 8.16 -4.86
N ALA A 138 4.47 7.06 -5.29
CA ALA A 138 5.43 7.08 -6.39
C ALA A 138 4.81 7.67 -7.65
N VAL A 139 3.63 7.21 -8.05
CA VAL A 139 2.96 7.69 -9.26
C VAL A 139 2.47 9.14 -9.12
N THR A 140 1.88 9.48 -7.97
CA THR A 140 1.39 10.85 -7.71
C THR A 140 2.55 11.85 -7.62
N SER A 141 3.74 11.42 -7.17
CA SER A 141 4.92 12.29 -7.11
C SER A 141 5.35 12.79 -8.48
N TYR A 142 5.28 11.94 -9.51
CA TYR A 142 5.56 12.35 -10.89
C TYR A 142 4.47 13.26 -11.46
N ALA A 143 3.21 12.98 -11.13
CA ALA A 143 2.08 13.80 -11.58
C ALA A 143 2.13 15.22 -10.98
N MET A 144 2.54 15.33 -9.72
CA MET A 144 2.60 16.58 -8.95
C MET A 144 3.94 17.30 -8.99
N ASP A 145 4.93 16.74 -9.69
CA ASP A 145 6.33 17.20 -9.67
C ASP A 145 6.87 17.37 -8.23
N ALA A 146 6.55 16.41 -7.36
CA ALA A 146 6.88 16.47 -5.94
C ALA A 146 8.36 16.20 -5.67
N GLU A 147 8.90 16.93 -4.70
CA GLU A 147 10.29 16.80 -4.30
C GLU A 147 10.53 15.52 -3.49
N SER A 148 11.78 15.08 -3.41
CA SER A 148 12.13 13.84 -2.70
C SER A 148 11.78 13.88 -1.20
N ASP A 149 11.78 15.07 -0.61
CA ASP A 149 11.41 15.25 0.79
C ASP A 149 9.90 15.25 1.00
N ASP A 150 9.09 15.79 0.07
CA ASP A 150 7.63 15.67 0.11
C ASP A 150 7.19 14.21 0.06
N VAL A 151 7.80 13.44 -0.83
CA VAL A 151 7.59 11.99 -0.96
C VAL A 151 7.93 11.28 0.34
N SER A 152 9.08 11.61 0.93
CA SER A 152 9.55 10.99 2.17
C SER A 152 8.62 11.31 3.34
N VAL A 153 8.25 12.59 3.52
CA VAL A 153 7.33 13.04 4.57
C VAL A 153 5.98 12.34 4.45
N SER A 154 5.42 12.30 3.24
CA SER A 154 4.12 11.67 2.98
C SER A 154 4.14 10.17 3.29
N LEU A 155 5.22 9.50 2.87
CA LEU A 155 5.40 8.08 3.06
C LEU A 155 5.53 7.70 4.53
N ILE A 156 6.32 8.45 5.29
CA ILE A 156 6.51 8.19 6.72
C ILE A 156 5.21 8.43 7.48
N ALA A 157 4.53 9.56 7.25
CA ALA A 157 3.27 9.88 7.92
C ALA A 157 2.21 8.79 7.71
N VAL A 158 2.01 8.36 6.46
CA VAL A 158 1.01 7.35 6.12
C VAL A 158 1.39 5.96 6.64
N THR A 159 2.68 5.61 6.61
CA THR A 159 3.18 4.37 7.20
C THR A 159 2.92 4.33 8.70
N PHE A 160 3.19 5.42 9.41
CA PHE A 160 2.96 5.49 10.85
C PHE A 160 1.48 5.34 11.22
N VAL A 161 0.58 6.05 10.53
CA VAL A 161 -0.88 5.87 10.71
C VAL A 161 -1.30 4.44 10.37
N GLY A 162 -0.74 3.84 9.32
CA GLY A 162 -1.05 2.46 8.96
C GLY A 162 -0.58 1.43 9.98
N LEU A 163 0.57 1.64 10.62
CA LEU A 163 1.04 0.79 11.72
C LEU A 163 0.14 0.94 12.95
N LEU A 164 -0.24 2.17 13.32
CA LEU A 164 -1.20 2.41 14.40
C LEU A 164 -2.56 1.77 14.09
N ALA A 165 -3.03 1.89 12.86
CA ALA A 165 -4.26 1.25 12.42
C ALA A 165 -4.19 -0.27 12.55
N LEU A 166 -3.09 -0.89 12.08
CA LEU A 166 -2.87 -2.32 12.12
C LEU A 166 -2.85 -2.87 13.56
N PHE A 167 -2.01 -2.29 14.42
CA PHE A 167 -1.73 -2.86 15.74
C PHE A 167 -2.71 -2.42 16.82
N VAL A 168 -3.36 -1.26 16.65
CA VAL A 168 -4.25 -0.69 17.65
C VAL A 168 -5.67 -0.64 17.14
N VAL A 169 -5.93 0.05 16.03
CA VAL A 169 -7.33 0.37 15.67
C VAL A 169 -8.11 -0.85 15.20
N LEU A 170 -7.58 -1.66 14.28
CA LEU A 170 -8.30 -2.81 13.73
C LEU A 170 -8.69 -3.84 14.79
N PRO A 171 -7.77 -4.31 15.67
CA PRO A 171 -8.11 -5.27 16.71
C PRO A 171 -9.18 -4.74 17.67
N PHE A 172 -9.06 -3.47 18.07
CA PHE A 172 -10.03 -2.83 18.97
C PHE A 172 -11.39 -2.66 18.29
N VAL A 173 -11.43 -2.15 17.07
CA VAL A 173 -12.68 -1.96 16.31
C VAL A 173 -13.35 -3.30 16.05
N GLY A 174 -12.60 -4.33 15.64
CA GLY A 174 -13.12 -5.68 15.42
C GLY A 174 -13.77 -6.26 16.67
N THR A 175 -13.07 -6.19 17.81
CA THR A 175 -13.52 -6.83 19.06
C THR A 175 -14.62 -6.03 19.75
N ILE A 176 -14.46 -4.70 19.89
CA ILE A 176 -15.41 -3.85 20.63
C ILE A 176 -16.74 -3.70 19.88
N LEU A 177 -16.71 -3.59 18.55
CA LEU A 177 -17.92 -3.51 17.75
C LEU A 177 -18.52 -4.89 17.43
N GLY A 178 -17.90 -5.98 17.89
CA GLY A 178 -18.37 -7.34 17.64
C GLY A 178 -18.49 -7.67 16.15
N LEU A 179 -17.53 -7.21 15.34
CA LEU A 179 -17.52 -7.51 13.90
C LEU A 179 -17.37 -9.02 13.69
N ASP A 180 -18.02 -9.57 12.67
CA ASP A 180 -17.65 -10.90 12.19
C ASP A 180 -16.41 -10.83 11.31
N ASN A 181 -15.84 -12.00 11.01
CA ASN A 181 -14.60 -12.09 10.24
C ASN A 181 -14.74 -11.63 8.77
N GLU A 182 -15.94 -11.68 8.18
CA GLU A 182 -16.20 -11.17 6.83
C GLU A 182 -16.16 -9.64 6.82
N VAL A 183 -16.87 -8.98 7.73
CA VAL A 183 -16.88 -7.52 7.86
C VAL A 183 -15.51 -7.00 8.26
N TYR A 184 -14.81 -7.70 9.14
CA TYR A 184 -13.43 -7.37 9.49
C TYR A 184 -12.50 -7.43 8.27
N ALA A 185 -12.64 -8.47 7.42
CA ALA A 185 -11.88 -8.57 6.18
C ALA A 185 -12.18 -7.42 5.21
N LEU A 186 -13.46 -7.06 5.05
CA LEU A 186 -13.86 -5.91 4.24
C LEU A 186 -13.31 -4.60 4.82
N PHE A 187 -13.35 -4.42 6.14
CA PHE A 187 -12.81 -3.24 6.82
C PHE A 187 -11.30 -3.12 6.60
N ALA A 188 -10.56 -4.19 6.80
CA ALA A 188 -9.12 -4.22 6.58
C ALA A 188 -8.79 -3.91 5.10
N GLY A 189 -9.46 -4.56 4.15
CA GLY A 189 -9.22 -4.36 2.72
C GLY A 189 -9.54 -2.95 2.22
N THR A 190 -10.62 -2.35 2.72
CA THR A 190 -11.06 -1.00 2.29
C THR A 190 -10.29 0.12 2.96
N THR A 191 -9.88 -0.03 4.22
CA THR A 191 -9.30 1.09 5.00
C THR A 191 -7.78 1.06 5.07
N MET A 192 -7.14 -0.12 5.13
CA MET A 192 -5.68 -0.19 5.32
C MET A 192 -4.90 0.33 4.11
N GLN A 193 -3.79 1.02 4.35
CA GLN A 193 -3.05 1.74 3.32
C GLN A 193 -2.15 0.82 2.49
N TYR A 194 -1.58 -0.22 3.11
CA TYR A 194 -0.66 -1.15 2.47
C TYR A 194 -1.23 -2.56 2.40
N THR A 195 -1.00 -3.26 1.29
CA THR A 195 -1.44 -4.65 1.11
C THR A 195 -0.80 -5.59 2.12
N GLY A 196 0.47 -5.36 2.49
CA GLY A 196 1.12 -6.12 3.57
C GLY A 196 0.42 -5.95 4.92
N PHE A 197 -0.09 -4.75 5.23
CA PHE A 197 -0.85 -4.54 6.46
C PHE A 197 -2.23 -5.21 6.43
N VAL A 198 -2.87 -5.31 5.27
CA VAL A 198 -4.10 -6.11 5.12
C VAL A 198 -3.81 -7.59 5.42
N LYS A 199 -2.75 -8.15 4.85
CA LYS A 199 -2.35 -9.55 5.11
C LYS A 199 -2.03 -9.76 6.58
N ALA A 200 -1.26 -8.86 7.19
CA ALA A 200 -0.96 -8.90 8.63
C ALA A 200 -2.23 -8.82 9.49
N ALA A 201 -3.17 -7.92 9.18
CA ALA A 201 -4.42 -7.80 9.94
C ALA A 201 -5.27 -9.08 9.90
N MET A 202 -5.26 -9.80 8.77
CA MET A 202 -5.99 -11.07 8.62
C MET A 202 -5.26 -12.24 9.29
N ASN A 203 -3.93 -12.22 9.29
CA ASN A 203 -3.11 -13.17 10.03
C ASN A 203 -3.28 -13.03 11.55
N PHE A 204 -3.48 -11.81 12.03
CA PHE A 204 -3.74 -11.47 13.43
C PHE A 204 -5.20 -11.08 13.67
N ILE A 205 -6.11 -11.79 12.99
CA ILE A 205 -7.53 -11.56 13.21
C ILE A 205 -7.87 -11.84 14.69
N PRO A 206 -8.55 -10.92 15.39
CA PRO A 206 -9.04 -11.19 16.73
C PRO A 206 -9.99 -12.40 16.75
N PRO A 207 -10.28 -13.00 17.92
CA PRO A 207 -11.27 -14.06 18.04
C PRO A 207 -12.69 -13.48 17.82
N LEU A 208 -13.06 -13.35 16.55
CA LEU A 208 -14.34 -12.81 16.08
C LEU A 208 -15.32 -13.93 15.76
N VAL A 209 -16.59 -13.59 15.58
CA VAL A 209 -17.61 -14.54 15.10
C VAL A 209 -17.24 -14.98 13.68
N GLU A 210 -17.04 -16.29 13.50
CA GLU A 210 -16.70 -16.87 12.19
C GLU A 210 -17.98 -17.10 11.37
N LYS A 211 -18.24 -16.20 10.40
CA LYS A 211 -19.34 -16.35 9.43
C LYS A 211 -18.90 -17.03 8.14
N VAL A 212 -17.66 -16.79 7.74
CA VAL A 212 -17.04 -17.37 6.55
C VAL A 212 -15.75 -18.06 6.96
N ASP A 213 -15.23 -18.94 6.12
CA ASP A 213 -13.91 -19.53 6.36
C ASP A 213 -12.82 -18.44 6.41
N THR A 214 -11.90 -18.54 7.38
CA THR A 214 -10.85 -17.53 7.61
C THR A 214 -9.93 -17.34 6.39
N PHE A 215 -9.67 -18.40 5.62
CA PHE A 215 -8.89 -18.30 4.38
C PHE A 215 -9.68 -17.59 3.26
N TYR A 216 -10.99 -17.79 3.20
CA TYR A 216 -11.86 -17.00 2.35
C TYR A 216 -11.86 -15.51 2.75
N ALA A 217 -12.00 -15.20 4.04
CA ALA A 217 -11.96 -13.83 4.56
C ALA A 217 -10.65 -13.11 4.17
N ALA A 218 -9.50 -13.78 4.30
CA ALA A 218 -8.22 -13.21 3.89
C ALA A 218 -8.15 -12.92 2.38
N LYS A 219 -8.67 -13.82 1.55
CA LYS A 219 -8.78 -13.60 0.09
C LYS A 219 -9.72 -12.45 -0.24
N LEU A 220 -10.81 -12.29 0.50
CA LEU A 220 -11.76 -11.19 0.33
C LEU A 220 -11.09 -9.84 0.65
N ALA A 221 -10.40 -9.73 1.78
CA ALA A 221 -9.68 -8.51 2.17
C ALA A 221 -8.66 -8.07 1.11
N LEU A 222 -7.86 -9.01 0.60
CA LEU A 222 -6.87 -8.75 -0.46
C LEU A 222 -7.53 -8.40 -1.80
N SER A 223 -8.66 -9.04 -2.12
CA SER A 223 -9.46 -8.77 -3.32
C SER A 223 -10.00 -7.33 -3.33
N VAL A 224 -10.57 -6.88 -2.20
CA VAL A 224 -11.07 -5.52 -2.04
C VAL A 224 -9.93 -4.50 -2.05
N LYS A 225 -8.80 -4.82 -1.42
CA LYS A 225 -7.59 -3.99 -1.50
C LYS A 225 -7.10 -3.82 -2.93
N ALA A 226 -7.12 -4.89 -3.72
CA ALA A 226 -6.75 -4.86 -5.13
C ALA A 226 -7.72 -4.02 -5.98
N LEU A 227 -9.02 -4.02 -5.66
CA LEU A 227 -10.01 -3.16 -6.33
C LEU A 227 -9.69 -1.67 -6.23
N ARG A 228 -9.13 -1.23 -5.09
CA ARG A 228 -8.72 0.17 -4.89
C ARG A 228 -7.63 0.62 -5.85
N TYR A 229 -6.83 -0.29 -6.43
CA TYR A 229 -5.87 0.10 -7.47
C TYR A 229 -6.57 0.65 -8.72
N LEU A 230 -7.81 0.24 -9.00
CA LEU A 230 -8.59 0.84 -10.09
C LEU A 230 -8.84 2.32 -9.87
N ALA A 231 -8.89 2.78 -8.62
CA ALA A 231 -9.02 4.20 -8.33
C ALA A 231 -7.79 5.02 -8.80
N LEU A 232 -6.61 4.40 -8.98
CA LEU A 232 -5.47 5.08 -9.63
C LEU A 232 -5.82 5.52 -11.05
N MET A 233 -6.64 4.74 -11.76
CA MET A 233 -7.02 5.03 -13.14
C MET A 233 -7.79 6.35 -13.26
N VAL A 234 -8.53 6.72 -12.21
CA VAL A 234 -9.31 7.97 -12.16
C VAL A 234 -8.51 9.07 -11.47
N ALA A 235 -7.86 8.77 -10.35
CA ALA A 235 -7.17 9.75 -9.53
C ALA A 235 -5.99 10.39 -10.27
N ILE A 236 -5.20 9.63 -11.03
CA ILE A 236 -3.99 10.13 -11.70
C ILE A 236 -4.33 11.14 -12.81
N PRO A 237 -5.22 10.84 -13.79
CA PRO A 237 -5.59 11.81 -14.80
C PRO A 237 -6.22 13.07 -14.20
N VAL A 238 -7.02 12.92 -13.13
CA VAL A 238 -7.64 14.06 -12.45
C VAL A 238 -6.58 14.96 -11.82
N PHE A 239 -5.63 14.42 -11.05
CA PHE A 239 -4.58 15.24 -10.44
C PHE A 239 -3.66 15.86 -11.49
N GLY A 240 -3.20 15.06 -12.45
CA GLY A 240 -2.35 15.55 -13.53
C GLY A 240 -3.02 16.64 -14.37
N SER A 241 -4.32 16.52 -14.63
CA SER A 241 -5.10 17.53 -15.34
C SER A 241 -5.25 18.82 -14.54
N VAL A 242 -5.56 18.71 -13.24
CA VAL A 242 -5.66 19.88 -12.32
C VAL A 242 -4.33 20.64 -12.21
N ARG A 243 -3.18 19.96 -12.33
CA ARG A 243 -1.85 20.59 -12.24
C ARG A 243 -1.33 21.10 -13.59
N LYS A 244 -1.46 20.31 -14.66
CA LYS A 244 -0.77 20.53 -15.95
C LYS A 244 -1.72 20.94 -17.09
N ASN A 245 -3.03 21.09 -16.84
CA ASN A 245 -4.06 21.43 -17.85
C ASN A 245 -4.02 20.54 -19.12
N LYS A 246 -3.53 19.30 -19.01
CA LYS A 246 -3.49 18.30 -20.09
C LYS A 246 -3.83 16.91 -19.54
N LEU A 247 -4.36 16.04 -20.40
CA LEU A 247 -4.55 14.62 -20.07
C LEU A 247 -3.18 13.98 -19.79
N TYR A 248 -2.91 13.68 -18.53
CA TYR A 248 -1.68 13.06 -18.08
C TYR A 248 -1.95 11.58 -17.78
N THR A 249 -1.49 10.71 -18.68
CA THR A 249 -1.51 9.26 -18.46
C THR A 249 -0.09 8.82 -18.12
N VAL A 250 0.10 8.26 -16.92
CA VAL A 250 1.39 7.68 -16.55
C VAL A 250 1.50 6.32 -17.22
N GLY A 251 2.55 6.09 -18.03
CA GLY A 251 2.76 4.82 -18.72
C GLY A 251 2.72 3.60 -17.80
N ILE A 252 3.09 3.77 -16.53
CA ILE A 252 3.02 2.73 -15.50
C ILE A 252 1.60 2.21 -15.24
N LEU A 253 0.59 3.08 -15.38
CA LEU A 253 -0.82 2.72 -15.21
C LEU A 253 -1.28 1.82 -16.34
N LEU A 254 -0.86 2.11 -17.58
CA LEU A 254 -1.17 1.28 -18.74
C LEU A 254 -0.56 -0.12 -18.58
N ILE A 255 0.70 -0.20 -18.13
CA ILE A 255 1.35 -1.50 -17.92
C ILE A 255 0.64 -2.30 -16.81
N PHE A 256 0.16 -1.63 -15.74
CA PHE A 256 -0.63 -2.29 -14.69
C PHE A 256 -1.95 -2.87 -15.23
N ILE A 257 -2.68 -2.10 -16.04
CA ILE A 257 -3.95 -2.53 -16.65
C ILE A 257 -3.69 -3.70 -17.61
N VAL A 258 -2.70 -3.58 -18.49
CA VAL A 258 -2.33 -4.65 -19.42
C VAL A 258 -1.97 -5.91 -18.66
N GLY A 259 -1.17 -5.81 -17.59
CA GLY A 259 -0.85 -6.93 -16.71
C GLY A 259 -2.10 -7.60 -16.12
N GLY A 260 -3.04 -6.82 -15.58
CA GLY A 260 -4.28 -7.38 -15.03
C GLY A 260 -5.23 -7.97 -16.07
N VAL A 261 -5.32 -7.38 -17.27
CA VAL A 261 -6.11 -7.93 -18.39
C VAL A 261 -5.52 -9.26 -18.84
N LEU A 262 -4.20 -9.33 -19.01
CA LEU A 262 -3.50 -10.58 -19.33
C LEU A 262 -3.70 -11.63 -18.24
N GLY A 263 -3.62 -11.23 -16.97
CA GLY A 263 -3.84 -12.13 -15.83
C GLY A 263 -5.24 -12.70 -15.81
N SER A 264 -6.23 -11.84 -16.05
CA SER A 264 -7.64 -12.21 -16.17
C SER A 264 -7.89 -13.13 -17.37
N TYR A 265 -7.21 -12.88 -18.50
CA TYR A 265 -7.28 -13.74 -19.68
C TYR A 265 -6.74 -15.14 -19.40
N PHE A 266 -5.54 -15.26 -18.81
CA PHE A 266 -4.97 -16.55 -18.45
C PHE A 266 -5.81 -17.29 -17.41
N TYR A 267 -6.36 -16.59 -16.42
CA TYR A 267 -7.26 -17.19 -15.44
C TYR A 267 -8.55 -17.72 -16.08
N GLY A 268 -9.14 -16.97 -17.02
CA GLY A 268 -10.41 -17.31 -17.65
C GLY A 268 -10.30 -18.43 -18.69
N TYR A 269 -9.28 -18.39 -19.56
CA TYR A 269 -9.14 -19.29 -20.71
C TYR A 269 -8.10 -20.40 -20.50
N HIS A 270 -7.11 -20.21 -19.63
CA HIS A 270 -6.01 -21.15 -19.41
C HIS A 270 -5.78 -21.41 -17.91
N ARG A 271 -6.84 -21.79 -17.21
CA ARG A 271 -6.84 -21.91 -15.74
C ARG A 271 -5.75 -22.84 -15.19
N GLN A 272 -5.50 -23.98 -15.85
CA GLN A 272 -4.45 -24.90 -15.44
C GLN A 272 -3.05 -24.26 -15.49
N PHE A 273 -2.72 -23.59 -16.60
CA PHE A 273 -1.46 -22.84 -16.72
C PHE A 273 -1.36 -21.73 -15.66
N TYR A 274 -2.48 -21.06 -15.38
CA TYR A 274 -2.53 -20.00 -14.39
C TYR A 274 -2.23 -20.52 -12.97
N ASP A 275 -2.90 -21.59 -12.56
CA ASP A 275 -2.81 -22.13 -11.20
C ASP A 275 -1.51 -22.92 -10.97
N GLU A 276 -1.00 -23.65 -11.97
CA GLU A 276 0.18 -24.53 -11.83
C GLU A 276 1.51 -23.84 -12.12
N LEU A 277 1.54 -22.89 -13.05
CA LEU A 277 2.80 -22.24 -13.48
C LEU A 277 2.82 -20.75 -13.16
N LEU A 278 1.83 -20.00 -13.66
CA LEU A 278 1.91 -18.54 -13.63
C LEU A 278 1.89 -18.02 -12.19
N SER A 279 0.87 -18.38 -11.41
CA SER A 279 0.68 -17.92 -10.03
C SER A 279 1.82 -18.33 -9.08
N PRO A 280 2.30 -19.59 -9.06
CA PRO A 280 3.41 -20.00 -8.20
C PRO A 280 4.74 -19.34 -8.56
N THR A 281 5.00 -19.04 -9.84
CA THR A 281 6.25 -18.40 -10.28
C THR A 281 6.27 -16.89 -10.01
N ILE A 282 5.18 -16.17 -10.26
CA ILE A 282 5.16 -14.71 -10.08
C ILE A 282 5.01 -14.28 -8.62
N THR A 283 4.39 -15.12 -7.79
CA THR A 283 4.19 -14.86 -6.36
C THR A 283 5.47 -14.51 -5.59
N PRO A 284 6.52 -15.34 -5.61
CA PRO A 284 7.78 -15.01 -4.93
C PRO A 284 8.46 -13.78 -5.51
N ILE A 285 8.34 -13.54 -6.82
CA ILE A 285 8.99 -12.42 -7.51
C ILE A 285 8.44 -11.08 -7.00
N TYR A 286 7.13 -10.86 -7.03
CA TYR A 286 6.60 -9.58 -6.54
C TYR A 286 6.70 -9.46 -5.02
N MET A 287 6.57 -10.56 -4.25
CA MET A 287 6.74 -10.52 -2.80
C MET A 287 8.15 -10.09 -2.42
N PHE A 288 9.18 -10.62 -3.11
CA PHE A 288 10.56 -10.24 -2.90
C PHE A 288 10.84 -8.78 -3.30
N LEU A 289 10.37 -8.35 -4.49
CA LEU A 289 10.49 -6.97 -4.94
C LEU A 289 9.82 -5.99 -3.97
N TRP A 290 8.65 -6.34 -3.45
CA TRP A 290 7.92 -5.53 -2.48
C TRP A 290 8.56 -5.54 -1.10
N ALA A 291 9.11 -6.66 -0.63
CA ALA A 291 9.89 -6.71 0.61
C ALA A 291 11.12 -5.81 0.52
N MET A 292 11.87 -5.86 -0.58
CA MET A 292 12.98 -4.93 -0.84
C MET A 292 12.52 -3.47 -0.88
N ALA A 293 11.38 -3.19 -1.52
CA ALA A 293 10.81 -1.85 -1.52
C ALA A 293 10.46 -1.39 -0.10
N MET A 294 9.79 -2.23 0.70
CA MET A 294 9.44 -1.93 2.10
C MET A 294 10.69 -1.74 2.98
N ALA A 295 11.75 -2.53 2.76
CA ALA A 295 13.05 -2.34 3.41
C ALA A 295 13.63 -0.97 3.08
N ALA A 296 13.66 -0.58 1.80
CA ALA A 296 14.14 0.72 1.37
C ALA A 296 13.31 1.89 1.94
N ILE A 297 12.00 1.71 2.05
CA ILE A 297 11.09 2.67 2.69
C ILE A 297 11.42 2.81 4.17
N GLY A 298 11.59 1.70 4.89
CA GLY A 298 11.99 1.70 6.30
C GLY A 298 13.36 2.35 6.49
N LEU A 299 14.31 2.06 5.60
CA LEU A 299 15.65 2.65 5.61
C LEU A 299 15.66 4.16 5.29
N ASN A 300 14.61 4.66 4.63
CA ASN A 300 14.40 6.09 4.40
C ASN A 300 13.50 6.74 5.49
N ALA A 301 12.95 5.96 6.42
CA ALA A 301 12.09 6.46 7.48
C ALA A 301 12.90 7.19 8.55
N ASP A 302 13.28 8.43 8.26
CA ASP A 302 13.83 9.32 9.27
C ASP A 302 12.70 9.83 10.16
N ALA A 303 12.42 9.11 11.25
CA ALA A 303 11.34 9.45 12.19
C ALA A 303 11.44 10.89 12.72
N ARG A 304 12.64 11.48 12.75
CA ARG A 304 12.84 12.89 13.12
C ARG A 304 12.16 13.85 12.14
N LYS A 305 12.00 13.47 10.86
CA LYS A 305 11.25 14.28 9.87
C LYS A 305 9.76 14.33 10.16
N ILE A 306 9.19 13.38 10.93
CA ILE A 306 7.79 13.47 11.37
C ILE A 306 7.58 14.70 12.25
N LEU A 307 8.57 15.05 13.07
CA LEU A 307 8.52 16.20 13.97
C LEU A 307 8.70 17.55 13.25
N SER A 308 8.93 17.55 11.94
CA SER A 308 8.88 18.78 11.15
C SER A 308 7.44 19.30 11.05
N ASP A 309 7.27 20.60 10.79
CA ASP A 309 5.95 21.21 10.59
C ASP A 309 5.16 20.51 9.48
N HIS A 310 5.80 20.23 8.35
CA HIS A 310 5.18 19.48 7.26
C HIS A 310 4.90 18.02 7.64
N GLY A 311 5.74 17.39 8.46
CA GLY A 311 5.58 16.03 8.95
C GLY A 311 4.36 15.87 9.86
N LEU A 312 4.23 16.74 10.85
CA LEU A 312 3.12 16.70 11.81
C LEU A 312 1.79 16.98 11.12
N LYS A 313 1.75 17.95 10.20
CA LYS A 313 0.58 18.23 9.37
C LYS A 313 0.20 17.02 8.51
N ALA A 314 1.17 16.38 7.84
CA ALA A 314 0.91 15.18 7.05
C ALA A 314 0.38 14.02 7.90
N LEU A 315 0.92 13.85 9.11
CA LEU A 315 0.46 12.84 10.06
C LEU A 315 -0.99 13.09 10.48
N LEU A 316 -1.33 14.32 10.89
CA LEU A 316 -2.69 14.71 11.26
C LEU A 316 -3.67 14.49 10.10
N MET A 317 -3.29 14.89 8.89
CA MET A 317 -4.10 14.66 7.68
C MET A 317 -4.38 13.17 7.45
N ALA A 318 -3.34 12.33 7.53
CA ALA A 318 -3.49 10.88 7.35
C ALA A 318 -4.39 10.27 8.43
N THR A 319 -4.27 10.71 9.69
CA THR A 319 -5.13 10.27 10.79
C THR A 319 -6.58 10.68 10.60
N ILE A 320 -6.84 11.95 10.27
CA ILE A 320 -8.19 12.45 9.97
C ILE A 320 -8.80 11.64 8.82
N GLY A 321 -8.04 11.43 7.74
CA GLY A 321 -8.49 10.65 6.60
C GLY A 321 -8.86 9.22 6.97
N PHE A 322 -8.01 8.55 7.77
CA PHE A 322 -8.26 7.21 8.26
C PHE A 322 -9.52 7.14 9.12
N ILE A 323 -9.69 8.06 10.08
CA ILE A 323 -10.90 8.10 10.92
C ILE A 323 -12.15 8.32 10.07
N CYS A 324 -12.17 9.32 9.19
CA CYS A 324 -13.32 9.58 8.32
C CYS A 324 -13.66 8.38 7.44
N ALA A 325 -12.65 7.74 6.83
CA ALA A 325 -12.83 6.56 6.00
C ALA A 325 -13.34 5.35 6.79
N SER A 326 -12.82 5.12 7.99
CA SER A 326 -13.27 4.05 8.87
C SER A 326 -14.70 4.26 9.35
N VAL A 327 -15.06 5.48 9.77
CA VAL A 327 -16.43 5.82 10.14
C VAL A 327 -17.38 5.63 8.97
N PHE A 328 -17.02 6.14 7.78
CA PHE A 328 -17.82 5.95 6.58
C PHE A 328 -18.03 4.48 6.25
N PHE A 329 -16.98 3.66 6.29
CA PHE A 329 -17.10 2.22 6.06
C PHE A 329 -18.07 1.59 7.07
N LEU A 330 -17.89 1.84 8.36
CA LEU A 330 -18.69 1.24 9.43
C LEU A 330 -20.16 1.65 9.34
N VAL A 331 -20.45 2.89 8.95
CA VAL A 331 -21.82 3.34 8.71
C VAL A 331 -22.40 2.63 7.49
N MET A 332 -21.68 2.64 6.37
CA MET A 332 -22.19 2.10 5.10
C MET A 332 -22.34 0.58 5.11
N ILE A 333 -21.44 -0.17 5.75
CA ILE A 333 -21.53 -1.64 5.80
C ILE A 333 -22.78 -2.13 6.54
N ASN A 334 -23.32 -1.35 7.48
CA ASN A 334 -24.58 -1.65 8.15
C ASN A 334 -25.80 -1.48 7.25
N PHE A 335 -25.70 -0.74 6.13
CA PHE A 335 -26.77 -0.63 5.13
C PHE A 335 -26.68 -1.70 4.03
N ILE A 336 -25.54 -2.39 3.93
CA ILE A 336 -25.28 -3.43 2.92
C ILE A 336 -25.64 -4.82 3.47
N ARG A 337 -25.59 -4.99 4.79
CA ARG A 337 -26.05 -6.20 5.51
C ARG A 337 -27.54 -6.14 5.79
#